data_AF-A0AAD4HK91-F1
#
_entry.id   AF-A0AAD4HK91-F1
#
_cell.length_a   1.000
_cell.length_b   1.000
_cell.length_c   1.000
_cell.angle_alpha   90.00
_cell.angle_beta   90.00
_cell.angle_gamma   90.00
#
_symmetry.space_group_name_H-M   'P 1'
#
loop_
_entity.id
_entity.type
_entity.pdbx_description
1 polymer ?
#
loop_
_entity_poly.entity_id
_entity_poly.type
_entity_poly.pdbx_seq_one_letter_code
_entity_poly.pdbx_strand_id
1 'polypeptide(L)'
;MLQSLSRSLATSAYRVDTLHHLSTMSAAPVQSTQWMKYFGDIYGHAKPPVLGSFAVKEIEDTAREVMKDHLPAYMYTFGSAGTCSTDATNRRAFNRWKIVPAMLRDCTNRNVETTIFGQKFHAPLFIAPIGVQGILHADGELATARAAAACGIP
;
A
#
# COMPACT_ATOMS: atom_id res chain seq x y z
N MET A 1 66.20 -5.54 16.02
CA MET A 1 65.39 -5.61 17.25
C MET A 1 63.94 -5.72 16.82
N LEU A 2 63.31 -6.91 16.96
CA LEU A 2 61.87 -7.22 16.73
C LEU A 2 61.35 -6.98 15.27
N GLN A 3 60.90 -8.00 14.54
CA GLN A 3 59.52 -8.57 14.54
C GLN A 3 58.44 -7.50 14.27
N SER A 4 57.45 -7.64 13.38
CA SER A 4 57.06 -8.69 12.42
C SER A 4 56.27 -8.00 11.27
N LEU A 5 55.70 -8.61 10.23
CA LEU A 5 55.46 -10.00 9.78
C LEU A 5 55.38 -9.98 8.21
N SER A 6 55.14 -11.12 7.54
CA SER A 6 54.90 -11.18 6.07
C SER A 6 53.74 -12.12 5.73
N ARG A 7 53.11 -11.92 4.55
CA ARG A 7 52.08 -12.78 3.91
C ARG A 7 50.67 -12.57 4.53
N SER A 8 49.56 -12.79 3.82
CA SER A 8 49.38 -13.63 2.63
C SER A 8 48.35 -13.08 1.63
N LEU A 9 48.60 -13.28 0.34
CA LEU A 9 47.59 -13.16 -0.72
C LEU A 9 46.66 -14.38 -0.66
N ALA A 10 45.42 -14.17 -0.19
CA ALA A 10 44.42 -15.23 -0.11
C ALA A 10 43.48 -15.19 -1.32
N THR A 11 43.90 -15.85 -2.41
CA THR A 11 43.03 -16.16 -3.56
C THR A 11 41.97 -17.17 -3.11
N SER A 12 40.81 -16.69 -2.64
CA SER A 12 39.72 -17.58 -2.22
C SER A 12 39.02 -18.16 -3.45
N ALA A 13 39.29 -19.42 -3.74
CA ALA A 13 38.66 -20.15 -4.83
C ALA A 13 37.14 -20.27 -4.60
N TYR A 14 36.35 -19.89 -5.61
CA TYR A 14 34.91 -20.14 -5.64
C TYR A 14 34.68 -21.67 -5.71
N ARG A 15 34.40 -22.27 -4.56
CA ARG A 15 34.21 -23.72 -4.43
C ARG A 15 32.78 -24.10 -4.82
N VAL A 16 32.62 -24.73 -5.99
CA VAL A 16 31.34 -25.19 -6.54
C VAL A 16 30.93 -26.54 -5.89
N ASP A 17 30.70 -26.53 -4.57
CA ASP A 17 30.31 -27.72 -3.79
C ASP A 17 29.11 -27.41 -2.87
N THR A 18 27.86 -27.49 -3.36
CA THR A 18 26.64 -27.76 -2.54
C THR A 18 25.35 -27.91 -3.40
N LEU A 19 25.29 -28.93 -4.27
CA LEU A 19 24.08 -29.27 -5.04
C LEU A 19 23.35 -30.52 -4.49
N HIS A 20 23.15 -30.62 -3.16
CA HIS A 20 22.48 -31.78 -2.54
C HIS A 20 21.46 -31.47 -1.44
N HIS A 21 21.05 -30.20 -1.25
CA HIS A 21 20.03 -29.84 -0.24
C HIS A 21 18.74 -29.25 -0.85
N LEU A 22 18.32 -29.77 -2.01
CA LEU A 22 16.94 -29.65 -2.49
C LEU A 22 16.02 -30.57 -1.69
N SER A 23 15.94 -30.35 -0.38
CA SER A 23 14.81 -30.82 0.41
C SER A 23 13.55 -30.25 -0.20
N THR A 24 12.55 -31.09 -0.41
CA THR A 24 11.22 -30.70 -0.87
C THR A 24 10.64 -29.65 0.08
N MET A 25 10.76 -28.37 -0.31
CA MET A 25 9.95 -27.32 0.27
C MET A 25 8.50 -27.62 -0.10
N SER A 26 7.82 -28.35 0.78
CA SER A 26 6.36 -28.39 0.80
C SER A 26 5.91 -26.93 0.85
N ALA A 27 5.37 -26.45 -0.26
CA ALA A 27 4.93 -25.07 -0.37
C ALA A 27 3.83 -24.87 0.67
N ALA A 28 4.14 -24.11 1.73
CA ALA A 28 3.15 -23.71 2.72
C ALA A 28 1.96 -23.09 1.96
N PRO A 29 0.71 -23.44 2.31
CA PRO A 29 -0.45 -23.06 1.52
C PRO A 29 -0.46 -21.56 1.30
N VAL A 30 -0.68 -21.15 0.05
CA VAL A 30 -0.65 -19.74 -0.36
C VAL A 30 -1.70 -18.97 0.44
N GLN A 31 -1.25 -18.27 1.48
CA GLN A 31 -2.12 -17.36 2.23
C GLN A 31 -2.46 -16.19 1.31
N SER A 32 -3.66 -16.22 0.74
CA SER A 32 -4.27 -15.04 0.13
C SER A 32 -4.49 -14.01 1.24
N THR A 33 -3.72 -12.93 1.20
CA THR A 33 -3.98 -11.80 2.09
C THR A 33 -5.35 -11.20 1.74
N GLN A 34 -6.03 -10.61 2.73
CA GLN A 34 -7.34 -9.96 2.53
C GLN A 34 -7.33 -8.95 1.35
N TRP A 35 -6.17 -8.31 1.14
CA TRP A 35 -5.90 -7.38 0.03
C TRP A 35 -6.00 -8.02 -1.35
N MET A 36 -5.57 -9.29 -1.49
CA MET A 36 -5.68 -10.03 -2.76
C MET A 36 -7.07 -10.65 -2.96
N LYS A 37 -7.77 -11.00 -1.88
CA LYS A 37 -9.16 -11.49 -1.94
C LYS A 37 -10.07 -10.51 -2.69
N TYR A 38 -9.87 -9.20 -2.52
CA TYR A 38 -10.65 -8.16 -3.21
C TYR A 38 -10.69 -8.32 -4.74
N PHE A 39 -9.55 -8.60 -5.38
CA PHE A 39 -9.51 -8.89 -6.82
C PHE A 39 -10.21 -10.22 -7.15
N GLY A 40 -10.02 -11.24 -6.30
CA GLY A 40 -10.71 -12.54 -6.45
C GLY A 40 -12.23 -12.40 -6.41
N ASP A 41 -12.77 -11.57 -5.52
CA ASP A 41 -14.21 -11.30 -5.40
C ASP A 41 -14.74 -10.57 -6.65
N ILE A 42 -14.02 -9.55 -7.17
CA ILE A 42 -14.40 -8.81 -8.39
C ILE A 42 -14.47 -9.75 -9.60
N TYR A 43 -13.40 -10.50 -9.88
CA TYR A 43 -13.34 -11.38 -11.04
C TYR A 43 -14.23 -12.62 -10.89
N GLY A 44 -14.33 -13.18 -9.68
CA GLY A 44 -15.14 -14.37 -9.40
C GLY A 44 -16.65 -14.12 -9.44
N HIS A 45 -17.11 -12.91 -9.13
CA HIS A 45 -18.52 -12.53 -9.22
C HIS A 45 -18.91 -11.82 -10.52
N ALA A 46 -17.94 -11.49 -11.38
CA ALA A 46 -18.12 -10.71 -12.62
C ALA A 46 -18.92 -9.40 -12.42
N LYS A 47 -18.86 -8.82 -11.21
CA LYS A 47 -19.51 -7.56 -10.86
C LYS A 47 -18.45 -6.47 -10.81
N PRO A 48 -18.66 -5.31 -11.48
CA PRO A 48 -17.78 -4.19 -11.30
C PRO A 48 -17.80 -3.75 -9.83
N PRO A 49 -16.66 -3.33 -9.26
CA PRO A 49 -16.63 -2.79 -7.91
C PRO A 49 -17.45 -1.49 -7.86
N VAL A 50 -18.15 -1.28 -6.74
CA VAL A 50 -19.13 -0.18 -6.53
C VAL A 50 -18.55 1.20 -6.82
N LEU A 51 -17.24 1.40 -6.65
CA LEU A 51 -16.53 2.67 -6.83
C LEU A 51 -15.45 2.63 -7.92
N GLY A 52 -15.45 1.66 -8.86
CA GLY A 52 -14.51 1.68 -9.99
C GLY A 52 -13.02 1.64 -9.58
N SER A 53 -12.64 0.69 -8.71
CA SER A 53 -11.47 0.62 -7.81
C SER A 53 -10.06 1.03 -8.28
N PHE A 54 -9.85 1.33 -9.55
CA PHE A 54 -8.53 1.64 -10.12
C PHE A 54 -8.43 3.08 -10.61
N ALA A 55 -9.56 3.78 -10.76
CA ALA A 55 -9.62 5.14 -11.26
C ALA A 55 -9.97 6.12 -10.12
N VAL A 56 -8.96 6.48 -9.31
CA VAL A 56 -9.11 7.50 -8.23
C VAL A 56 -9.71 8.81 -8.77
N LYS A 57 -9.42 9.18 -10.02
CA LYS A 57 -10.02 10.34 -10.67
C LYS A 57 -11.53 10.17 -10.89
N GLU A 58 -12.01 9.01 -11.32
CA GLU A 58 -13.45 8.76 -11.53
C GLU A 58 -14.22 8.81 -10.20
N ILE A 59 -13.61 8.34 -9.11
CA ILE A 59 -14.15 8.49 -7.75
C ILE A 59 -14.23 9.97 -7.37
N GLU A 60 -13.16 10.75 -7.60
CA GLU A 60 -13.12 12.20 -7.31
C GLU A 60 -14.15 12.96 -8.17
N ASP A 61 -14.25 12.67 -9.46
CA ASP A 61 -15.22 13.28 -10.39
C ASP A 61 -16.67 12.94 -9.99
N THR A 62 -16.95 11.69 -9.64
CA THR A 62 -18.28 11.25 -9.18
C THR A 62 -18.67 11.95 -7.88
N ALA A 63 -17.74 12.04 -6.93
CA ALA A 63 -17.96 12.76 -5.67
C ALA A 63 -18.20 14.26 -5.90
N ARG A 64 -17.48 14.89 -6.85
CA ARG A 64 -17.71 16.28 -7.27
C ARG A 64 -19.11 16.48 -7.85
N GLU A 65 -19.56 15.58 -8.72
CA GLU A 65 -20.89 15.65 -9.35
C GLU A 65 -22.01 15.50 -8.31
N VAL A 66 -21.89 14.55 -7.36
CA VAL A 66 -22.86 14.35 -6.28
C VAL A 66 -22.91 15.55 -5.32
N MET A 67 -21.76 16.19 -5.05
CA MET A 67 -21.69 17.33 -4.11
C MET A 67 -21.87 18.71 -4.76
N LYS A 68 -22.04 18.82 -6.08
CA LYS A 68 -22.01 20.11 -6.81
C LYS A 68 -23.02 21.15 -6.27
N ASP A 69 -24.19 20.68 -5.85
CA ASP A 69 -25.28 21.52 -5.32
C ASP A 69 -25.17 21.74 -3.80
N HIS A 70 -24.27 21.02 -3.11
CA HIS A 70 -24.00 21.15 -1.67
C HIS A 70 -22.68 21.90 -1.42
N LEU A 71 -22.68 23.19 -1.77
CA LEU A 71 -21.51 24.07 -1.80
C LEU A 71 -20.58 24.00 -0.56
N PRO A 72 -21.05 23.93 0.70
CA PRO A 72 -20.16 23.83 1.86
C PRO A 72 -19.32 22.55 1.87
N ALA A 73 -19.91 21.41 1.49
CA ALA A 73 -19.22 20.13 1.43
C ALA A 73 -18.24 20.08 0.25
N TYR A 74 -18.66 20.60 -0.91
CA TYR A 74 -17.81 20.72 -2.09
C TYR A 74 -16.54 21.53 -1.80
N MET A 75 -16.70 22.73 -1.24
CA MET A 75 -15.57 23.63 -0.97
C MET A 75 -14.65 23.10 0.14
N TYR A 76 -15.20 22.44 1.15
CA TYR A 76 -14.41 21.80 2.22
C TYR A 76 -13.59 20.61 1.70
N THR A 77 -14.17 19.77 0.83
CA THR A 77 -13.53 18.54 0.35
C THR A 77 -12.49 18.78 -0.75
N PHE A 78 -12.80 19.69 -1.67
CA PHE A 78 -12.01 19.90 -2.88
C PHE A 78 -11.19 21.19 -2.86
N GLY A 79 -11.32 22.00 -1.81
CA GLY A 79 -10.50 23.18 -1.58
C GLY A 79 -9.07 22.84 -1.17
N SER A 80 -8.18 23.80 -1.36
CA SER A 80 -6.81 23.78 -0.82
C SER A 80 -6.32 25.22 -0.66
N ALA A 81 -5.25 25.42 0.10
CA ALA A 81 -4.77 26.76 0.43
C ALA A 81 -4.34 27.56 -0.82
N GLY A 82 -4.83 28.80 -0.94
CA GLY A 82 -4.46 29.74 -1.99
C GLY A 82 -4.77 29.21 -3.39
N THR A 83 -3.75 29.10 -4.24
CA THR A 83 -3.88 28.62 -5.63
C THR A 83 -3.82 27.09 -5.76
N CYS A 84 -4.00 26.34 -4.66
CA CYS A 84 -3.92 24.88 -4.58
C CYS A 84 -2.57 24.28 -5.08
N SER A 85 -1.52 25.10 -5.22
CA SER A 85 -0.25 24.70 -5.84
C SER A 85 0.50 23.63 -5.04
N THR A 86 0.34 23.62 -3.72
CA THR A 86 0.96 22.63 -2.82
C THR A 86 0.33 21.23 -2.96
N ASP A 87 -1.00 21.10 -2.99
CA ASP A 87 -1.68 19.80 -3.25
C ASP A 87 -1.20 19.20 -4.58
N ALA A 88 -1.30 19.98 -5.66
CA ALA A 88 -0.86 19.55 -6.98
C ALA A 88 0.64 19.17 -6.99
N THR A 89 1.47 19.79 -6.15
CA THR A 89 2.90 19.47 -6.03
C THR A 89 3.15 18.21 -5.19
N ASN A 90 2.36 17.96 -4.14
CA ASN A 90 2.39 16.72 -3.36
C ASN A 90 2.04 15.53 -4.24
N ARG A 91 0.97 15.61 -5.05
CA ARG A 91 0.60 14.56 -6.01
C ARG A 91 1.71 14.33 -7.05
N ARG A 92 2.26 15.40 -7.65
CA ARG A 92 3.39 15.31 -8.61
C ARG A 92 4.69 14.77 -8.00
N ALA A 93 4.89 14.84 -6.69
CA ALA A 93 6.13 14.41 -6.05
C ALA A 93 6.40 12.91 -6.22
N PHE A 94 5.35 12.08 -6.18
CA PHE A 94 5.45 10.64 -6.37
C PHE A 94 5.91 10.26 -7.78
N ASN A 95 5.53 11.04 -8.82
CA ASN A 95 5.90 10.77 -10.21
C ASN A 95 7.40 10.85 -10.48
N ARG A 96 8.18 11.47 -9.58
CA ARG A 96 9.66 11.55 -9.67
C ARG A 96 10.34 10.21 -9.34
N TRP A 97 9.67 9.33 -8.62
CA TRP A 97 10.21 8.04 -8.22
C TRP A 97 9.69 6.91 -9.12
N LYS A 98 10.49 5.84 -9.26
CA LYS A 98 10.15 4.64 -10.03
C LYS A 98 10.53 3.41 -9.22
N ILE A 99 9.64 2.42 -9.20
CA ILE A 99 9.94 1.10 -8.65
C ILE A 99 10.72 0.33 -9.71
N VAL A 100 11.87 -0.23 -9.34
CA VAL A 100 12.66 -1.13 -10.20
C VAL A 100 12.26 -2.57 -9.88
N PRO A 101 11.60 -3.31 -10.79
CA PRO A 101 11.16 -4.68 -10.50
C PRO A 101 12.35 -5.64 -10.36
N ALA A 102 12.35 -6.45 -9.30
CA ALA A 102 13.30 -7.53 -9.12
C ALA A 102 12.77 -8.82 -9.77
N MET A 103 13.27 -9.15 -10.96
CA MET A 103 12.83 -10.32 -11.72
C MET A 103 13.24 -11.64 -11.05
N LEU A 104 12.51 -12.72 -11.37
CA LEU A 104 12.76 -14.10 -10.90
C LEU A 104 12.82 -14.27 -9.37
N ARG A 105 12.18 -13.37 -8.60
CA ARG A 105 11.93 -13.59 -7.17
C ARG A 105 10.61 -14.29 -6.95
N ASP A 106 10.59 -15.26 -6.06
CA ASP A 106 9.34 -15.82 -5.55
C ASP A 106 8.64 -14.76 -4.68
N CYS A 107 7.56 -14.22 -5.24
CA CYS A 107 6.66 -13.30 -4.56
C CYS A 107 5.31 -13.98 -4.28
N THR A 108 5.23 -15.32 -4.23
CA THR A 108 3.97 -16.08 -4.10
C THR A 108 3.30 -15.93 -2.74
N ASN A 109 4.06 -15.56 -1.71
CA ASN A 109 3.51 -14.99 -0.47
C ASN A 109 3.99 -13.54 -0.33
N ARG A 110 3.09 -12.63 0.05
CA ARG A 110 3.38 -11.20 0.21
C ARG A 110 2.84 -10.73 1.54
N ASN A 111 3.73 -10.48 2.50
CA ASN A 111 3.35 -9.86 3.76
C ASN A 111 3.50 -8.33 3.64
N VAL A 112 2.43 -7.60 3.92
CA VAL A 112 2.40 -6.13 4.04
C VAL A 112 1.99 -5.67 5.44
N GLU A 113 1.88 -6.58 6.39
CA GLU A 113 1.72 -6.24 7.80
C GLU A 113 2.89 -5.40 8.30
N THR A 114 2.62 -4.49 9.23
CA THR A 114 3.66 -3.65 9.85
C THR A 114 3.38 -3.45 11.33
N THR A 115 4.34 -2.87 12.05
CA THR A 115 4.19 -2.47 13.45
C THR A 115 4.39 -0.96 13.59
N ILE A 116 3.38 -0.25 14.08
CA ILE A 116 3.40 1.20 14.28
C ILE A 116 3.12 1.45 15.77
N PHE A 117 3.99 2.20 16.45
CA PHE A 117 3.92 2.47 17.89
C PHE A 117 3.71 1.21 18.78
N GLY A 118 4.33 0.09 18.40
CA GLY A 118 4.22 -1.20 19.12
C GLY A 118 2.95 -2.01 18.82
N GLN A 119 2.03 -1.51 18.00
CA GLN A 119 0.81 -2.21 17.58
C GLN A 119 0.97 -2.78 16.16
N LYS A 120 0.46 -3.99 15.93
CA LYS A 120 0.54 -4.67 14.62
C LYS A 120 -0.70 -4.36 13.78
N PHE A 121 -0.48 -3.99 12.52
CA PHE A 121 -1.55 -3.66 11.55
C PHE A 121 -1.41 -4.47 10.26
N HIS A 122 -2.52 -4.67 9.53
CA HIS A 122 -2.55 -5.53 8.34
C HIS A 122 -1.99 -4.88 7.06
N ALA A 123 -1.72 -3.57 7.07
CA ALA A 123 -1.10 -2.81 5.99
C ALA A 123 -0.31 -1.60 6.56
N PRO A 124 0.64 -1.02 5.81
CA PRO A 124 1.37 0.18 6.21
C PRO A 124 0.61 1.44 5.78
N LEU A 125 -0.69 1.47 6.05
CA LEU A 125 -1.66 2.50 5.67
C LEU A 125 -2.57 2.78 6.85
N PHE A 126 -3.08 4.01 6.92
CA PHE A 126 -4.02 4.47 7.94
C PHE A 126 -4.96 5.53 7.33
N ILE A 127 -6.10 5.76 7.96
CA ILE A 127 -7.02 6.82 7.61
C ILE A 127 -6.49 8.16 8.12
N ALA A 128 -6.26 9.11 7.21
CA ALA A 128 -5.89 10.47 7.59
C ALA A 128 -7.03 11.14 8.37
N PRO A 129 -6.75 11.94 9.42
CA PRO A 129 -7.78 12.59 10.21
C PRO A 129 -8.49 13.69 9.40
N ILE A 130 -9.66 13.35 8.87
CA ILE A 130 -10.58 14.27 8.19
C ILE A 130 -11.75 14.50 9.15
N GLY A 131 -11.89 15.72 9.67
CA GLY A 131 -13.05 16.09 10.49
C GLY A 131 -14.24 16.55 9.65
N VAL A 132 -15.39 16.72 10.30
CA VAL A 132 -16.61 17.29 9.71
C VAL A 132 -17.19 16.42 8.59
N GLN A 133 -16.99 15.10 8.63
CA GLN A 133 -17.48 14.16 7.59
C GLN A 133 -19.01 14.12 7.51
N GLY A 134 -19.72 14.55 8.56
CA GLY A 134 -21.17 14.70 8.57
C GLY A 134 -21.76 15.65 7.51
N ILE A 135 -20.97 16.56 6.91
CA ILE A 135 -21.43 17.36 5.76
C ILE A 135 -21.31 16.62 4.42
N LEU A 136 -20.57 15.51 4.40
CA LEU A 136 -20.32 14.68 3.22
C LEU A 136 -21.34 13.53 3.11
N HIS A 137 -21.64 12.92 4.26
CA HIS A 137 -22.55 11.78 4.37
C HIS A 137 -23.16 11.72 5.77
N ALA A 138 -24.41 11.26 5.89
CA ALA A 138 -25.16 11.27 7.15
C ALA A 138 -24.51 10.41 8.28
N ASP A 139 -23.85 9.30 7.95
CA ASP A 139 -23.08 8.50 8.92
C ASP A 139 -21.78 9.19 9.40
N GLY A 140 -21.30 10.20 8.67
CA GLY A 140 -20.04 10.91 8.95
C GLY A 140 -18.86 9.98 9.29
N GLU A 141 -18.14 10.34 10.35
CA GLU A 141 -16.95 9.66 10.84
C GLU A 141 -17.22 8.18 11.23
N LEU A 142 -18.47 7.81 11.56
CA LEU A 142 -18.80 6.42 11.93
C LEU A 142 -18.72 5.48 10.74
N ALA A 143 -19.03 5.92 9.51
CA ALA A 143 -18.85 5.09 8.32
C ALA A 143 -17.35 4.77 8.10
N THR A 144 -16.51 5.80 8.21
CA THR A 144 -15.06 5.68 8.05
C THR A 144 -14.44 4.81 9.15
N ALA A 145 -14.85 4.98 10.41
CA ALA A 145 -14.39 4.15 11.52
C ALA A 145 -14.78 2.67 11.38
N ARG A 146 -16.02 2.38 10.93
CA ARG A 146 -16.47 1.00 10.62
C ARG A 146 -15.64 0.39 9.49
N ALA A 147 -15.33 1.16 8.44
CA ALA A 147 -14.50 0.69 7.32
C ALA A 147 -13.04 0.42 7.76
N ALA A 148 -12.43 1.32 8.53
CA ALA A 148 -11.09 1.14 9.08
C ALA A 148 -10.98 -0.11 9.95
N ALA A 149 -11.95 -0.31 10.86
CA ALA A 149 -12.04 -1.49 11.71
C ALA A 149 -12.23 -2.79 10.90
N ALA A 150 -13.08 -2.78 9.87
CA ALA A 150 -13.31 -3.94 9.00
C ALA A 150 -12.09 -4.31 8.14
N CYS A 151 -11.25 -3.33 7.78
CA CYS A 151 -9.97 -3.56 7.09
C CYS A 151 -8.79 -3.82 8.06
N GLY A 152 -8.96 -3.60 9.37
CA GLY A 152 -7.90 -3.67 10.37
C GLY A 152 -6.73 -2.72 10.09
N ILE A 153 -7.08 -1.48 9.75
CA ILE A 153 -6.15 -0.34 9.61
C ILE A 153 -6.49 0.73 10.67
N PRO A 154 -5.51 1.56 11.10
CA PRO A 154 -5.76 2.71 11.97
C PRO A 154 -6.57 3.81 11.26
#